data_AF-A0A497GC39-F1
#
_entry.id   AF-A0A497GC39-F1
#
_cell.length_a   1.000
_cell.length_b   1.000
_cell.length_c   1.000
_cell.angle_alpha   90.00
_cell.angle_beta   90.00
_cell.angle_gamma   90.00
#
_symmetry.space_group_name_H-M   'P 1'
#
loop_
_entity.id
_entity.type
_entity.pdbx_description
1 polymer ?
#
loop_
_entity_poly.entity_id
_entity_poly.type
_entity_poly.pdbx_seq_one_letter_code
_entity_poly.pdbx_strand_id
1 'polypeptide(L)'
;MAPVVEVLVQVPREEGLERVEKVVKRVNELRANLNALFNAIKSRYSSDPRLSKLVENLLEAYRPPDPPNGDRLLELSSSLEEYAAGLERSVKILTKYAVALDRLNEELDKLEKLVGELDRWSSLLRDVAPHLSSEALKLVSRANRLLQQLPLEDPLRTLDEASITVREARRLSRVCKRVYANRVNELLSSASQLLKTLRRAARSTSMMGASEARMYEAELRKIIDRLEAALREPLEQGLSLSPLREELKRLEEASSKLLEGLLSREEEAVVRELERLARALEDRPVELSRLIEAVSRKAGLPIERAAYLLYVVEKKGFARLHVRLRA
;
A
#
# COMPACT_ATOMS: atom_id res chain seq x y z
N MET A 1 -53.22 -58.00 47.99
CA MET A 1 -51.82 -58.38 47.78
C MET A 1 -51.57 -58.41 46.28
N ALA A 2 -50.86 -57.41 45.75
CA ALA A 2 -50.40 -57.41 44.36
C ALA A 2 -48.93 -57.88 44.36
N PRO A 3 -48.51 -58.76 43.44
CA PRO A 3 -47.13 -59.20 43.38
C PRO A 3 -46.26 -58.09 42.77
N VAL A 4 -45.17 -57.78 43.44
CA VAL A 4 -44.08 -56.96 42.89
C VAL A 4 -43.36 -57.84 41.87
N VAL A 5 -43.48 -57.49 40.59
CA VAL A 5 -42.70 -58.10 39.51
C VAL A 5 -41.34 -57.42 39.50
N GLU A 6 -40.34 -58.05 40.10
CA GLU A 6 -38.94 -57.68 39.89
C GLU A 6 -38.54 -58.10 38.47
N VAL A 7 -38.53 -57.13 37.56
CA VAL A 7 -37.94 -57.30 36.23
C VAL A 7 -36.42 -57.26 36.40
N LEU A 8 -35.82 -58.42 36.64
CA LEU A 8 -34.39 -58.64 36.51
C LEU A 8 -34.01 -58.54 35.02
N VAL A 9 -33.61 -57.33 34.60
CA VAL A 9 -32.95 -57.15 33.30
C VAL A 9 -31.54 -57.73 33.41
N GLN A 10 -31.41 -59.04 33.16
CA GLN A 10 -30.12 -59.67 32.94
C GLN A 10 -29.60 -59.23 31.56
N VAL A 11 -28.79 -58.18 31.54
CA VAL A 11 -27.98 -57.84 30.36
C VAL A 11 -26.93 -58.96 30.19
N PRO A 12 -26.85 -59.63 29.02
CA PRO A 12 -25.85 -60.67 28.78
C PRO A 12 -24.44 -60.09 28.95
N ARG A 13 -23.59 -60.75 29.75
CA ARG A 13 -22.20 -60.32 29.99
C ARG A 13 -21.38 -60.14 28.70
N GLU A 14 -21.71 -60.89 27.64
CA GLU A 14 -21.03 -60.83 26.33
C GLU A 14 -21.30 -59.52 25.58
N GLU A 15 -22.53 -59.00 25.59
CA GLU A 15 -22.86 -57.72 24.94
C GLU A 15 -22.19 -56.53 25.64
N GLY A 16 -22.04 -56.59 26.96
CA GLY A 16 -21.33 -55.58 27.74
C GLY A 16 -19.83 -55.54 27.44
N LEU A 17 -19.20 -56.71 27.26
CA LEU A 17 -17.78 -56.84 26.92
C LEU A 17 -17.47 -56.33 25.51
N GLU A 18 -18.28 -56.69 24.51
CA GLU A 18 -18.11 -56.19 23.14
C GLU A 18 -18.25 -54.66 23.05
N ARG A 19 -19.20 -54.10 23.81
CA ARG A 19 -19.45 -52.66 23.85
C ARG A 19 -18.27 -51.91 24.48
N VAL A 20 -17.74 -52.43 25.59
CA VAL A 20 -16.53 -51.89 26.23
C VAL A 20 -15.32 -51.99 25.29
N GLU A 21 -15.12 -53.11 24.60
CA GLU A 21 -13.99 -53.30 23.68
C GLU A 21 -14.02 -52.29 22.50
N LYS A 22 -15.20 -52.04 21.92
CA LYS A 22 -15.39 -51.02 20.87
C LYS A 22 -15.06 -49.61 21.37
N VAL A 23 -15.53 -49.25 22.56
CA VAL A 23 -15.26 -47.92 23.15
C VAL A 23 -13.78 -47.77 23.49
N VAL A 24 -13.11 -48.82 24.00
CA VAL A 24 -11.67 -48.81 24.28
C VAL A 24 -10.85 -48.61 23.01
N LYS A 25 -11.18 -49.29 21.90
CA LYS A 25 -10.52 -49.08 20.60
C LYS A 25 -10.66 -47.62 20.13
N ARG A 26 -11.89 -47.07 20.17
CA ARG A 26 -12.15 -45.67 19.82
C ARG A 26 -11.38 -44.68 20.69
N VAL A 27 -11.34 -44.91 22.01
CA VAL A 27 -10.56 -44.08 22.95
C VAL A 27 -9.07 -44.11 22.60
N ASN A 28 -8.51 -45.27 22.30
CA ASN A 28 -7.11 -45.41 21.92
C ASN A 28 -6.79 -44.68 20.61
N GLU A 29 -7.65 -44.80 19.60
CA GLU A 29 -7.53 -44.05 18.34
C GLU A 29 -7.58 -42.53 18.57
N LEU A 30 -8.54 -42.05 19.37
CA LEU A 30 -8.66 -40.63 19.69
C LEU A 30 -7.44 -40.10 20.46
N ARG A 31 -6.90 -40.87 21.41
CA ARG A 31 -5.66 -40.51 22.11
C ARG A 31 -4.47 -40.46 21.17
N ALA A 32 -4.33 -41.44 20.28
CA ALA A 32 -3.27 -41.45 19.27
C ALA A 32 -3.36 -40.22 18.35
N ASN A 33 -4.57 -39.90 17.86
CA ASN A 33 -4.83 -38.73 17.02
C ASN A 33 -4.53 -37.42 17.76
N LEU A 34 -4.96 -37.30 19.02
CA LEU A 34 -4.73 -36.11 19.83
C LEU A 34 -3.23 -35.92 20.11
N ASN A 35 -2.50 -36.99 20.44
CA ASN A 35 -1.05 -36.94 20.62
C ASN A 35 -0.31 -36.56 19.32
N ALA A 36 -0.77 -37.09 18.18
CA ALA A 36 -0.22 -36.73 16.88
C ALA A 36 -0.43 -35.23 16.58
N LEU A 37 -1.63 -34.68 16.85
CA LEU A 37 -1.92 -33.26 16.71
C LEU A 37 -1.05 -32.40 17.64
N PHE A 38 -0.89 -32.79 18.90
CA PHE A 38 0.00 -32.12 19.86
C PHE A 38 1.43 -32.05 19.33
N ASN A 39 1.97 -33.18 18.89
CA ASN A 39 3.34 -33.26 18.36
C ASN A 39 3.50 -32.44 17.07
N ALA A 40 2.50 -32.47 16.18
CA ALA A 40 2.50 -31.67 14.96
C ALA A 40 2.52 -30.17 15.27
N ILE A 41 1.62 -29.69 16.14
CA ILE A 41 1.56 -28.28 16.55
C ILE A 41 2.87 -27.85 17.23
N LYS A 42 3.38 -28.66 18.16
CA LYS A 42 4.61 -28.36 18.89
C LYS A 42 5.83 -28.30 17.96
N SER A 43 6.01 -29.29 17.09
CA SER A 43 7.15 -29.34 16.18
C SER A 43 7.16 -28.20 15.16
N ARG A 44 5.99 -27.78 14.65
CA ARG A 44 5.89 -26.72 13.65
C ARG A 44 6.04 -25.31 14.23
N TYR A 45 5.46 -25.03 15.39
CA TYR A 45 5.28 -23.64 15.84
C TYR A 45 6.03 -23.28 17.12
N SER A 46 6.44 -24.24 17.94
CA SER A 46 7.15 -23.92 19.20
C SER A 46 8.54 -23.30 18.97
N SER A 47 9.11 -23.48 17.77
CA SER A 47 10.38 -22.86 17.38
C SER A 47 10.25 -21.40 16.96
N ASP A 48 9.05 -20.93 16.60
CA ASP A 48 8.81 -19.52 16.25
C ASP A 48 8.68 -18.70 17.55
N PRO A 49 9.58 -17.72 17.81
CA PRO A 49 9.51 -16.89 19.01
C PRO A 49 8.21 -16.11 19.18
N ARG A 50 7.51 -15.82 18.08
CA ARG A 50 6.23 -15.08 18.07
C ARG A 50 5.09 -15.96 18.56
N LEU A 51 5.08 -17.24 18.16
CA LEU A 51 3.97 -18.17 18.39
C LEU A 51 4.19 -19.10 19.59
N SER A 52 5.42 -19.29 20.06
CA SER A 52 5.79 -20.27 21.08
C SER A 52 4.90 -20.20 22.33
N LYS A 53 4.72 -19.01 22.91
CA LYS A 53 3.87 -18.81 24.11
C LYS A 53 2.39 -19.10 23.86
N LEU A 54 1.87 -18.72 22.70
CA LEU A 54 0.47 -19.00 22.33
C LEU A 54 0.25 -20.51 22.19
N VAL A 55 1.23 -21.20 21.60
CA VAL A 55 1.23 -22.65 21.42
C VAL A 55 1.34 -23.37 22.77
N GLU A 56 2.22 -22.93 23.65
CA GLU A 56 2.36 -23.49 25.00
C GLU A 56 1.03 -23.41 25.77
N ASN A 57 0.42 -22.23 25.84
CA ASN A 57 -0.87 -22.03 26.51
C ASN A 57 -1.99 -22.89 25.92
N LEU A 58 -2.03 -23.02 24.59
CA LEU A 58 -3.00 -23.87 23.89
C LEU A 58 -2.82 -25.35 24.22
N LEU A 59 -1.58 -25.83 24.24
CA LEU A 59 -1.29 -27.23 24.54
C LEU A 59 -1.53 -27.55 26.02
N GLU A 60 -1.32 -26.61 26.94
CA GLU A 60 -1.69 -26.77 28.34
C GLU A 60 -3.22 -26.84 28.54
N ALA A 61 -3.98 -25.95 27.89
CA ALA A 61 -5.44 -25.89 28.04
C ALA A 61 -6.17 -27.13 27.53
N TYR A 62 -5.62 -27.84 26.55
CA TYR A 62 -6.23 -29.02 25.91
C TYR A 62 -5.49 -30.33 26.18
N ARG A 63 -4.69 -30.38 27.25
CA ARG A 63 -3.98 -31.60 27.65
C ARG A 63 -4.98 -32.74 27.82
N PRO A 64 -4.72 -33.94 27.27
CA PRO A 64 -5.65 -35.05 27.35
C PRO A 64 -5.91 -35.42 28.83
N PRO A 65 -7.17 -35.52 29.26
CA PRO A 65 -7.50 -35.92 30.63
C PRO A 65 -7.07 -37.36 30.90
N ASP A 66 -6.83 -37.69 32.17
CA ASP A 66 -6.54 -39.06 32.59
C ASP A 66 -7.76 -39.97 32.38
N PRO A 67 -7.55 -41.26 32.05
CA PRO A 67 -8.65 -42.20 31.85
C PRO A 67 -9.45 -42.41 33.15
N PRO A 68 -10.77 -42.72 33.05
CA PRO A 68 -11.62 -42.93 34.22
C PRO A 68 -11.18 -44.17 35.04
N ASN A 69 -11.19 -44.05 36.36
CA ASN A 69 -11.01 -45.16 37.30
C ASN A 69 -12.39 -45.76 37.62
N GLY A 70 -12.59 -47.06 37.40
CA GLY A 70 -13.87 -47.70 37.74
C GLY A 70 -13.75 -49.20 38.01
N ASP A 71 -14.43 -49.67 39.05
CA ASP A 71 -14.40 -51.06 39.53
C ASP A 71 -15.54 -51.93 38.95
N ARG A 72 -16.52 -51.35 38.25
CA ARG A 72 -17.69 -52.05 37.68
C ARG A 72 -17.82 -51.82 36.16
N LEU A 73 -18.04 -52.90 35.40
CA LEU A 73 -18.07 -52.89 33.92
C LEU A 73 -19.06 -51.91 33.28
N LEU A 74 -20.28 -51.79 33.82
CA LEU A 74 -21.31 -50.88 33.28
C LEU A 74 -20.97 -49.41 33.55
N GLU A 75 -20.52 -49.09 34.77
CA GLU A 75 -20.04 -47.76 35.16
C GLU A 75 -18.82 -47.38 34.32
N LEU A 76 -17.90 -48.33 34.11
CA LEU A 76 -16.74 -48.17 33.23
C LEU A 76 -17.15 -47.85 31.79
N SER A 77 -18.18 -48.53 31.26
CA SER A 77 -18.65 -48.32 29.88
C SER A 77 -19.20 -46.90 29.66
N SER A 78 -20.07 -46.42 30.55
CA SER A 78 -20.64 -45.06 30.47
C SER A 78 -19.57 -43.99 30.67
N SER A 79 -18.66 -44.18 31.64
CA SER A 79 -17.54 -43.25 31.86
C SER A 79 -16.56 -43.22 30.69
N LEU A 80 -16.32 -44.36 30.02
CA LEU A 80 -15.49 -44.41 28.82
C LEU A 80 -16.15 -43.73 27.61
N GLU A 81 -17.48 -43.81 27.47
CA GLU A 81 -18.22 -43.09 26.42
C GLU A 81 -18.15 -41.57 26.63
N GLU A 82 -18.33 -41.09 27.86
CA GLU A 82 -18.17 -39.67 28.22
C GLU A 82 -16.73 -39.19 27.97
N TYR A 83 -15.74 -40.00 28.34
CA TYR A 83 -14.33 -39.73 28.09
C TYR A 83 -14.02 -39.65 26.58
N ALA A 84 -14.53 -40.60 25.79
CA ALA A 84 -14.39 -40.58 24.33
C ALA A 84 -15.01 -39.32 23.71
N ALA A 85 -16.20 -38.91 24.17
CA ALA A 85 -16.85 -37.69 23.72
C ALA A 85 -16.04 -36.44 24.07
N GLY A 86 -15.40 -36.41 25.24
CA GLY A 86 -14.46 -35.36 25.64
C GLY A 86 -13.25 -35.28 24.71
N LEU A 87 -12.61 -36.42 24.44
CA LEU A 87 -11.47 -36.51 23.50
C LEU A 87 -11.85 -36.05 22.09
N GLU A 88 -13.04 -36.42 21.59
CA GLU A 88 -13.52 -35.96 20.28
C GLU A 88 -13.69 -34.46 20.20
N ARG A 89 -14.21 -33.83 21.26
CA ARG A 89 -14.32 -32.37 21.33
C ARG A 89 -12.93 -31.74 21.29
N SER A 90 -11.98 -32.26 22.06
CA SER A 90 -10.59 -31.78 22.07
C SER A 90 -9.93 -31.92 20.70
N VAL A 91 -10.06 -33.08 20.04
CA VAL A 91 -9.53 -33.31 18.69
C VAL A 91 -10.12 -32.30 17.69
N LYS A 92 -11.45 -32.09 17.71
CA LYS A 92 -12.11 -31.12 16.82
C LYS A 92 -11.61 -29.70 17.05
N ILE A 93 -11.49 -29.28 18.32
CA ILE A 93 -11.02 -27.94 18.67
C ILE A 93 -9.56 -27.74 18.28
N LEU A 94 -8.67 -28.68 18.62
CA LEU A 94 -7.26 -28.62 18.26
C LEU A 94 -7.03 -28.63 16.75
N THR A 95 -7.83 -29.39 16.00
CA THR A 95 -7.77 -29.36 14.53
C THR A 95 -8.13 -27.97 14.00
N LYS A 96 -9.19 -27.34 14.55
CA LYS A 96 -9.58 -25.97 14.19
C LYS A 96 -8.47 -24.97 14.51
N TYR A 97 -7.83 -25.10 15.68
CA TYR A 97 -6.73 -24.23 16.07
C TYR A 97 -5.44 -24.46 15.28
N ALA A 98 -5.12 -25.69 14.89
CA ALA A 98 -4.00 -25.97 14.01
C ALA A 98 -4.13 -25.20 12.69
N VAL A 99 -5.32 -25.23 12.07
CA VAL A 99 -5.61 -24.46 10.85
C VAL A 99 -5.53 -22.95 11.10
N ALA A 100 -5.98 -22.48 12.28
CA ALA A 100 -5.87 -21.07 12.65
C ALA A 100 -4.41 -20.63 12.83
N LEU A 101 -3.57 -21.48 13.42
CA LEU A 101 -2.13 -21.23 13.60
C LEU A 101 -1.38 -21.20 12.27
N ASP A 102 -1.69 -22.10 11.33
CA ASP A 102 -1.15 -22.06 9.96
C ASP A 102 -1.43 -20.69 9.32
N ARG A 103 -2.70 -20.26 9.33
CA ARG A 103 -3.11 -18.97 8.78
C ARG A 103 -2.51 -17.79 9.52
N LEU A 104 -2.42 -17.87 10.84
CA LEU A 104 -1.85 -16.82 11.67
C LEU A 104 -0.38 -16.62 11.31
N ASN A 105 0.39 -17.70 11.19
CA ASN A 105 1.79 -17.63 10.79
C ASN A 105 1.95 -16.89 9.44
N GLU A 106 1.13 -17.24 8.44
CA GLU A 106 1.14 -16.54 7.15
C GLU A 106 0.79 -15.04 7.27
N GLU A 107 -0.19 -14.69 8.11
CA GLU A 107 -0.58 -13.29 8.32
C GLU A 107 0.48 -12.50 9.07
N LEU A 108 1.21 -13.11 10.02
CA LEU A 108 2.34 -12.47 10.70
C LEU A 108 3.49 -12.20 9.73
N ASP A 109 3.82 -13.15 8.84
CA ASP A 109 4.86 -12.95 7.82
C ASP A 109 4.48 -11.84 6.82
N LYS A 110 3.19 -11.76 6.44
CA LYS A 110 2.67 -10.65 5.62
C LYS A 110 2.77 -9.32 6.37
N LEU A 111 2.43 -9.31 7.65
CA LEU A 111 2.44 -8.12 8.48
C LEU A 111 3.85 -7.57 8.64
N GLU A 112 4.83 -8.42 8.88
CA GLU A 112 6.24 -8.04 9.03
C GLU A 112 6.79 -7.33 7.78
N LYS A 113 6.49 -7.86 6.59
CA LYS A 113 6.85 -7.22 5.31
C LYS A 113 6.18 -5.85 5.16
N LEU A 114 4.88 -5.77 5.45
CA LEU A 114 4.12 -4.53 5.35
C LEU A 114 4.57 -3.46 6.35
N VAL A 115 5.01 -3.86 7.53
CA VAL A 115 5.61 -2.97 8.52
C VAL A 115 6.87 -2.34 7.97
N GLY A 116 7.77 -3.14 7.38
CA GLY A 116 8.98 -2.63 6.74
C GLY A 116 8.69 -1.66 5.59
N GLU A 117 7.67 -1.95 4.76
CA GLU A 117 7.24 -1.04 3.70
C GLU A 117 6.66 0.28 4.25
N LEU A 118 5.77 0.21 5.24
CA LEU A 118 5.13 1.39 5.83
C LEU A 118 6.12 2.30 6.53
N ASP A 119 7.14 1.74 7.19
CA ASP A 119 8.19 2.51 7.82
C ASP A 119 8.98 3.35 6.78
N ARG A 120 9.35 2.73 5.65
CA ARG A 120 9.97 3.44 4.51
C ARG A 120 9.05 4.50 3.92
N TRP A 121 7.76 4.18 3.72
CA TRP A 121 6.78 5.16 3.26
C TRP A 121 6.63 6.33 4.22
N SER A 122 6.66 6.09 5.52
CA SER A 122 6.54 7.15 6.54
C SER A 122 7.70 8.14 6.46
N SER A 123 8.89 7.66 6.12
CA SER A 123 10.08 8.48 5.93
C SER A 123 9.97 9.34 4.66
N LEU A 124 9.54 8.75 3.53
CA LEU A 124 9.37 9.48 2.27
C LEU A 124 8.27 10.55 2.31
N LEU A 125 7.22 10.31 3.10
CA LEU A 125 6.08 11.21 3.21
C LEU A 125 6.21 12.24 4.33
N ARG A 126 7.26 12.17 5.16
CA ARG A 126 7.43 13.04 6.34
C ARG A 126 7.23 14.52 6.02
N ASP A 127 7.83 14.98 4.94
CA ASP A 127 7.82 16.40 4.57
C ASP A 127 6.67 16.77 3.62
N VAL A 128 6.12 15.78 2.91
CA VAL A 128 5.16 15.98 1.82
C VAL A 128 3.72 15.76 2.28
N ALA A 129 3.50 14.77 3.15
CA ALA A 129 2.22 14.44 3.75
C ALA A 129 2.42 13.99 5.21
N PRO A 130 2.71 14.92 6.14
CA PRO A 130 3.04 14.59 7.53
C PRO A 130 1.95 13.78 8.27
N HIS A 131 0.67 14.03 7.93
CA HIS A 131 -0.46 13.29 8.47
C HIS A 131 -0.40 11.79 8.13
N LEU A 132 -0.11 11.43 6.87
CA LEU A 132 0.04 10.03 6.45
C LEU A 132 1.29 9.39 7.03
N SER A 133 2.38 10.15 7.18
CA SER A 133 3.58 9.67 7.87
C SER A 133 3.28 9.31 9.33
N SER A 134 2.54 10.17 10.05
CA SER A 134 2.10 9.90 11.43
C SER A 134 1.18 8.68 11.52
N GLU A 135 0.20 8.56 10.61
CA GLU A 135 -0.68 7.39 10.55
C GLU A 135 0.10 6.09 10.28
N ALA A 136 1.05 6.11 9.36
CA ALA A 136 1.91 4.98 9.05
C ALA A 136 2.72 4.55 10.28
N LEU A 137 3.35 5.49 10.99
CA LEU A 137 4.12 5.21 12.21
C LEU A 137 3.25 4.65 13.34
N LYS A 138 2.03 5.16 13.52
CA LYS A 138 1.08 4.62 14.51
C LYS A 138 0.72 3.17 14.19
N LEU A 139 0.45 2.87 12.93
CA LEU A 139 0.12 1.51 12.51
C LEU A 139 1.32 0.56 12.60
N VAL A 140 2.52 1.03 12.24
CA VAL A 140 3.79 0.30 12.45
C VAL A 140 3.99 -0.03 13.92
N SER A 141 3.78 0.94 14.83
CA SER A 141 3.88 0.70 16.27
C SER A 141 2.85 -0.34 16.76
N ARG A 142 1.60 -0.26 16.30
CA ARG A 142 0.56 -1.23 16.63
C ARG A 142 0.92 -2.64 16.12
N ALA A 143 1.37 -2.74 14.87
CA ALA A 143 1.76 -4.01 14.26
C ALA A 143 2.99 -4.63 14.92
N ASN A 144 4.00 -3.83 15.27
CA ASN A 144 5.17 -4.31 16.02
C ASN A 144 4.79 -4.83 17.41
N ARG A 145 3.86 -4.17 18.11
CA ARG A 145 3.32 -4.69 19.38
C ARG A 145 2.67 -6.06 19.19
N LEU A 146 1.86 -6.21 18.14
CA LEU A 146 1.22 -7.50 17.82
C LEU A 146 2.26 -8.59 17.51
N LEU A 147 3.29 -8.28 16.71
CA LEU A 147 4.35 -9.23 16.37
C LEU A 147 5.20 -9.66 17.60
N GLN A 148 5.36 -8.79 18.59
CA GLN A 148 6.13 -9.08 19.81
C GLN A 148 5.29 -9.73 20.92
N GLN A 149 4.00 -9.39 20.99
CA GLN A 149 3.10 -9.79 22.07
C GLN A 149 1.73 -10.15 21.50
N LEU A 150 1.60 -11.40 21.05
CA LEU A 150 0.32 -11.92 20.61
C LEU A 150 -0.64 -12.08 21.81
N PRO A 151 -1.94 -11.81 21.64
CA PRO A 151 -2.96 -12.21 22.59
C PRO A 151 -2.89 -13.71 22.84
N LEU A 152 -2.66 -14.12 24.09
CA LEU A 152 -2.34 -15.51 24.42
C LEU A 152 -3.57 -16.40 24.67
N GLU A 153 -4.78 -15.84 24.57
CA GLU A 153 -6.03 -16.49 25.02
C GLU A 153 -6.66 -17.39 23.96
N ASP A 154 -6.66 -16.97 22.69
CA ASP A 154 -7.35 -17.69 21.60
C ASP A 154 -6.65 -17.44 20.24
N PRO A 155 -6.15 -18.50 19.57
CA PRO A 155 -5.57 -18.39 18.24
C PRO A 155 -6.51 -17.78 17.19
N LEU A 156 -7.83 -18.00 17.31
CA LEU A 156 -8.80 -17.45 16.35
C LEU A 156 -8.93 -15.94 16.50
N ARG A 157 -9.02 -15.43 17.73
CA ARG A 157 -9.05 -13.98 17.99
C ARG A 157 -7.75 -13.31 17.53
N THR A 158 -6.63 -13.95 17.79
CA THR A 158 -5.31 -13.47 17.36
C THR A 158 -5.20 -13.40 15.84
N LEU A 159 -5.70 -14.44 15.16
CA LEU A 159 -5.79 -14.47 13.70
C LEU A 159 -6.68 -13.33 13.16
N ASP A 160 -7.83 -13.07 13.78
CA ASP A 160 -8.72 -11.99 13.37
C ASP A 160 -8.05 -10.62 13.51
N GLU A 161 -7.37 -10.37 14.63
CA GLU A 161 -6.63 -9.12 14.86
C GLU A 161 -5.46 -8.93 13.88
N ALA A 162 -4.67 -9.98 13.63
CA ALA A 162 -3.62 -9.97 12.63
C ALA A 162 -4.18 -9.68 11.22
N SER A 163 -5.28 -10.34 10.86
CA SER A 163 -5.94 -10.17 9.55
C SER A 163 -6.52 -8.77 9.37
N ILE A 164 -7.06 -8.15 10.42
CA ILE A 164 -7.52 -6.75 10.40
C ILE A 164 -6.32 -5.83 10.19
N THR A 165 -5.25 -6.02 10.96
CA THR A 165 -4.04 -5.17 10.91
C THR A 165 -3.35 -5.26 9.54
N VAL A 166 -3.27 -6.45 8.95
CA VAL A 166 -2.74 -6.64 7.59
C VAL A 166 -3.59 -5.92 6.55
N ARG A 167 -4.93 -5.97 6.67
CA ARG A 167 -5.83 -5.24 5.75
C ARG A 167 -5.66 -3.73 5.86
N GLU A 168 -5.56 -3.21 7.08
CA GLU A 168 -5.28 -1.79 7.35
C GLU A 168 -3.92 -1.38 6.76
N ALA A 169 -2.87 -2.17 6.99
CA ALA A 169 -1.52 -1.89 6.52
C ALA A 169 -1.44 -1.87 4.98
N ARG A 170 -2.09 -2.84 4.32
CA ARG A 170 -2.20 -2.88 2.85
C ARG A 170 -2.95 -1.68 2.28
N ARG A 171 -4.01 -1.23 2.96
CA ARG A 171 -4.78 -0.06 2.54
C ARG A 171 -3.92 1.19 2.65
N LEU A 172 -3.26 1.38 3.79
CA LEU A 172 -2.43 2.56 4.04
C LEU A 172 -1.23 2.60 3.09
N SER A 173 -0.53 1.49 2.88
CA SER A 173 0.59 1.41 1.91
C SER A 173 0.17 1.84 0.50
N ARG A 174 -1.02 1.42 0.04
CA ARG A 174 -1.60 1.87 -1.24
C ARG A 174 -1.87 3.37 -1.29
N VAL A 175 -2.37 3.94 -0.19
CA VAL A 175 -2.62 5.39 -0.09
C VAL A 175 -1.30 6.15 -0.11
N CYS A 176 -0.32 5.74 0.69
CA CYS A 176 1.02 6.31 0.72
C CYS A 176 1.66 6.33 -0.67
N LYS A 177 1.65 5.19 -1.37
CA LYS A 177 2.16 5.06 -2.74
C LYS A 177 1.49 6.05 -3.70
N ARG A 178 0.16 6.15 -3.65
CA ARG A 178 -0.59 7.06 -4.52
C ARG A 178 -0.26 8.52 -4.25
N VAL A 179 -0.20 8.92 -2.98
CA VAL A 179 0.10 10.31 -2.61
C VAL A 179 1.52 10.69 -3.00
N TYR A 180 2.49 9.81 -2.77
CA TYR A 180 3.85 10.01 -3.23
C TYR A 180 3.91 10.17 -4.76
N ALA A 181 3.30 9.24 -5.51
CA ALA A 181 3.27 9.29 -6.97
C ALA A 181 2.62 10.57 -7.50
N ASN A 182 1.51 11.03 -6.89
CA ASN A 182 0.87 12.29 -7.26
C ASN A 182 1.83 13.47 -7.07
N ARG A 183 2.59 13.50 -5.97
CA ARG A 183 3.55 14.58 -5.73
C ARG A 183 4.73 14.54 -6.69
N VAL A 184 5.23 13.35 -7.02
CA VAL A 184 6.26 13.17 -8.06
C VAL A 184 5.74 13.68 -9.41
N ASN A 185 4.50 13.34 -9.79
CA ASN A 185 3.89 13.78 -11.04
C ASN A 185 3.69 15.31 -11.10
N GLU A 186 3.32 15.95 -9.98
CA GLU A 186 3.27 17.41 -9.89
C GLU A 186 4.64 18.03 -10.18
N LEU A 187 5.70 17.52 -9.54
CA LEU A 187 7.08 18.00 -9.78
C LEU A 187 7.55 17.72 -11.21
N LEU A 188 7.24 16.57 -11.78
CA LEU A 188 7.53 16.24 -13.18
C LEU A 188 6.83 17.21 -14.15
N SER A 189 5.57 17.55 -13.87
CA SER A 189 4.81 18.52 -14.66
C SER A 189 5.46 19.90 -14.61
N SER A 190 5.79 20.38 -13.41
CA SER A 190 6.51 21.66 -13.23
C SER A 190 7.87 21.66 -13.92
N ALA A 191 8.68 20.61 -13.75
CA ALA A 191 10.00 20.49 -14.37
C ALA A 191 9.90 20.47 -15.90
N SER A 192 8.92 19.74 -16.44
CA SER A 192 8.67 19.66 -17.88
C SER A 192 8.18 20.98 -18.48
N GLN A 193 7.35 21.71 -17.75
CA GLN A 193 6.91 23.05 -18.14
C GLN A 193 8.10 24.02 -18.16
N LEU A 194 8.91 24.02 -17.11
CA LEU A 194 10.11 24.86 -17.02
C LEU A 194 11.14 24.51 -18.11
N LEU A 195 11.31 23.23 -18.42
CA LEU A 195 12.18 22.79 -19.53
C LEU A 195 11.66 23.32 -20.88
N LYS A 196 10.33 23.35 -21.09
CA LYS A 196 9.73 23.92 -22.31
C LYS A 196 9.95 25.43 -22.39
N THR A 197 9.82 26.17 -21.28
CA THR A 197 10.05 27.63 -21.27
C THR A 197 11.51 27.97 -21.52
N LEU A 198 12.46 27.26 -20.88
CA LEU A 198 13.89 27.43 -21.12
C LEU A 198 14.30 27.11 -22.56
N ARG A 199 13.76 26.05 -23.17
CA ARG A 199 14.01 25.73 -24.59
C ARG A 199 13.50 26.80 -25.54
N ARG A 200 12.45 27.53 -25.17
CA ARG A 200 11.98 28.70 -25.92
C ARG A 200 12.96 29.86 -25.73
N ALA A 201 13.29 30.18 -24.48
CA ALA A 201 14.23 31.23 -24.09
C ALA A 201 15.60 31.09 -24.77
N ALA A 202 16.17 29.88 -24.81
CA ALA A 202 17.48 29.60 -25.41
C ALA A 202 17.53 29.90 -26.92
N ARG A 203 16.37 29.97 -27.60
CA ARG A 203 16.27 30.36 -29.02
C ARG A 203 16.10 31.86 -29.21
N SER A 204 15.65 32.58 -28.17
CA SER A 204 15.33 34.01 -28.15
C SER A 204 16.49 34.90 -27.70
N THR A 205 17.44 34.31 -26.98
CA THR A 205 18.41 35.03 -26.14
C THR A 205 19.73 35.31 -26.88
N SER A 206 20.51 36.24 -26.33
CA SER A 206 21.90 36.45 -26.74
C SER A 206 22.71 35.16 -26.55
N MET A 207 23.87 35.05 -27.22
CA MET A 207 24.71 33.84 -27.18
C MET A 207 25.13 33.45 -25.75
N MET A 208 25.30 34.42 -24.83
CA MET A 208 25.53 34.15 -23.40
C MET A 208 24.28 33.61 -22.69
N GLY A 209 23.11 34.25 -22.88
CA GLY A 209 21.86 33.76 -22.28
C GLY A 209 21.43 32.38 -22.79
N ALA A 210 21.77 32.05 -24.04
CA ALA A 210 21.56 30.72 -24.61
C ALA A 210 22.46 29.65 -23.96
N SER A 211 23.67 30.01 -23.51
CA SER A 211 24.56 29.10 -22.80
C SER A 211 24.04 28.81 -21.38
N GLU A 212 23.64 29.83 -20.65
CA GLU A 212 23.05 29.68 -19.31
C GLU A 212 21.73 28.90 -19.35
N ALA A 213 20.85 29.18 -20.32
CA ALA A 213 19.62 28.42 -20.51
C ALA A 213 19.89 26.93 -20.77
N ARG A 214 20.92 26.59 -21.56
CA ARG A 214 21.32 25.19 -21.79
C ARG A 214 21.85 24.50 -20.53
N MET A 215 22.54 25.22 -19.64
CA MET A 215 22.97 24.68 -18.35
C MET A 215 21.75 24.32 -17.49
N TYR A 216 20.78 25.23 -17.35
CA TYR A 216 19.56 24.94 -16.61
C TYR A 216 18.72 23.82 -17.25
N GLU A 217 18.68 23.72 -18.58
CA GLU A 217 18.06 22.57 -19.25
C GLU A 217 18.70 21.23 -18.84
N ALA A 218 20.03 21.18 -18.75
CA ALA A 218 20.74 19.97 -18.37
C ALA A 218 20.48 19.59 -16.91
N GLU A 219 20.40 20.58 -16.01
CA GLU A 219 20.03 20.37 -14.61
C GLU A 219 18.60 19.87 -14.46
N LEU A 220 17.64 20.45 -15.20
CA LEU A 220 16.25 19.98 -15.19
C LEU A 220 16.09 18.56 -15.70
N ARG A 221 16.86 18.16 -16.72
CA ARG A 221 16.84 16.76 -17.19
C ARG A 221 17.28 15.80 -16.09
N LYS A 222 18.35 16.13 -15.34
CA LYS A 222 18.77 15.31 -14.20
C LYS A 222 17.67 15.20 -13.14
N ILE A 223 16.95 16.29 -12.87
CA ILE A 223 15.82 16.28 -11.93
C ILE A 223 14.69 15.39 -12.46
N ILE A 224 14.33 15.52 -13.74
CA ILE A 224 13.31 14.69 -14.39
C ILE A 224 13.69 13.20 -14.31
N ASP A 225 14.92 12.84 -14.67
CA ASP A 225 15.39 11.45 -14.64
C ASP A 225 15.30 10.85 -13.22
N ARG A 226 15.67 11.63 -12.19
CA ARG A 226 15.53 11.21 -10.78
C ARG A 226 14.07 11.02 -10.38
N LEU A 227 13.18 11.92 -10.78
CA LEU A 227 11.75 11.83 -10.50
C LEU A 227 11.10 10.63 -11.22
N GLU A 228 11.47 10.37 -12.47
CA GLU A 228 11.00 9.20 -13.22
C GLU A 228 11.47 7.89 -12.59
N ALA A 229 12.73 7.81 -12.16
CA ALA A 229 13.25 6.66 -11.42
C ALA A 229 12.47 6.43 -10.11
N ALA A 230 12.21 7.49 -9.35
CA ALA A 230 11.42 7.42 -8.12
C ALA A 230 9.96 7.04 -8.34
N LEU A 231 9.39 7.28 -9.52
CA LEU A 231 8.04 6.84 -9.86
C LEU A 231 8.00 5.31 -10.11
N ARG A 232 9.06 4.76 -10.72
CA ARG A 232 9.18 3.32 -11.01
C ARG A 232 9.41 2.52 -9.73
N GLU A 233 10.37 2.94 -8.91
CA GLU A 233 10.81 2.21 -7.72
C GLU A 233 10.90 3.14 -6.48
N PRO A 234 9.76 3.63 -5.94
CA PRO A 234 9.77 4.67 -4.90
C PRO A 234 10.56 4.31 -3.64
N LEU A 235 10.38 3.07 -3.16
CA LEU A 235 10.96 2.60 -1.90
C LEU A 235 12.44 2.23 -2.02
N GLU A 236 12.92 1.92 -3.23
CA GLU A 236 14.33 1.59 -3.47
C GLU A 236 15.15 2.85 -3.70
N GLN A 237 14.59 3.80 -4.48
CA GLN A 237 15.24 5.08 -4.72
C GLN A 237 15.30 5.95 -3.46
N GLY A 238 14.33 5.81 -2.54
CA GLY A 238 14.34 6.52 -1.27
C GLY A 238 14.34 8.06 -1.42
N LEU A 239 13.84 8.57 -2.55
CA LEU A 239 14.03 9.95 -2.95
C LEU A 239 13.12 10.89 -2.13
N SER A 240 13.73 11.74 -1.30
CA SER A 240 13.02 12.85 -0.67
C SER A 240 12.68 13.93 -1.70
N LEU A 241 11.42 14.36 -1.72
CA LEU A 241 10.92 15.32 -2.69
C LEU A 241 11.16 16.78 -2.28
N SER A 242 11.40 17.06 -0.99
CA SER A 242 11.61 18.41 -0.47
C SER A 242 12.83 19.10 -1.08
N PRO A 243 14.02 18.46 -1.14
CA PRO A 243 15.19 19.08 -1.75
C PRO A 243 14.99 19.35 -3.24
N LEU A 244 14.34 18.42 -3.96
CA LEU A 244 14.04 18.58 -5.38
C LEU A 244 13.06 19.72 -5.65
N ARG A 245 12.08 19.91 -4.77
CA ARG A 245 11.15 21.04 -4.86
C ARG A 245 11.88 22.37 -4.71
N GLU A 246 12.80 22.48 -3.76
CA GLU A 246 13.61 23.69 -3.56
C GLU A 246 14.57 23.93 -4.73
N GLU A 247 15.20 22.87 -5.25
CA GLU A 247 16.07 22.94 -6.43
C GLU A 247 15.29 23.42 -7.66
N LEU A 248 14.10 22.87 -7.88
CA LEU A 248 13.21 23.27 -8.97
C LEU A 248 12.75 24.73 -8.84
N LYS A 249 12.42 25.17 -7.62
CA LYS A 249 12.04 26.57 -7.35
C LYS A 249 13.20 27.53 -7.64
N ARG A 250 14.42 27.19 -7.24
CA ARG A 250 15.63 27.99 -7.56
C ARG A 250 15.85 28.08 -9.07
N LEU A 251 15.67 26.97 -9.78
CA LEU A 251 15.76 26.95 -11.24
C LEU A 251 14.66 27.77 -11.90
N GLU A 252 13.44 27.76 -11.37
CA GLU A 252 12.33 28.58 -11.85
C GLU A 252 12.62 30.08 -11.67
N GLU A 253 13.12 30.48 -10.49
CA GLU A 253 13.53 31.86 -10.21
C GLU A 253 14.69 32.30 -11.11
N ALA A 254 15.71 31.45 -11.28
CA ALA A 254 16.86 31.73 -12.16
C ALA A 254 16.43 31.85 -13.64
N SER A 255 15.54 30.96 -14.09
CA SER A 255 14.99 30.98 -15.45
C SER A 255 14.13 32.22 -15.68
N SER A 256 13.37 32.66 -14.67
CA SER A 256 12.56 33.88 -14.75
C SER A 256 13.44 35.12 -14.90
N LYS A 257 14.56 35.19 -14.17
CA LYS A 257 15.56 36.28 -14.32
C LYS A 257 16.23 36.29 -15.69
N LEU A 258 16.48 35.12 -16.29
CA LEU A 258 16.98 35.05 -17.67
C LEU A 258 15.95 35.56 -18.69
N LEU A 259 14.66 35.39 -18.39
CA LEU A 259 13.56 35.81 -19.24
C LEU A 259 13.18 37.28 -19.04
N GLU A 260 13.45 37.84 -17.85
CA GLU A 260 13.22 39.25 -17.53
C GLU A 260 13.99 40.16 -18.50
N GLY A 261 13.25 41.04 -19.18
CA GLY A 261 13.81 42.01 -20.13
C GLY A 261 14.02 41.49 -21.55
N LEU A 262 13.73 40.23 -21.86
CA LEU A 262 13.76 39.70 -23.24
C LEU A 262 12.57 40.17 -24.08
N LEU A 263 11.43 40.41 -23.42
CA LEU A 263 10.22 40.92 -24.03
C LEU A 263 9.96 42.36 -23.56
N SER A 264 9.60 43.24 -24.49
CA SER A 264 9.01 44.53 -24.14
C SER A 264 7.58 44.35 -23.63
N ARG A 265 7.03 45.36 -22.92
CA ARG A 265 5.63 45.32 -22.46
C ARG A 265 4.62 45.04 -23.57
N GLU A 266 4.87 45.56 -24.78
CA GLU A 266 4.02 45.30 -25.94
C GLU A 266 4.14 43.86 -26.43
N GLU A 267 5.36 43.30 -26.43
CA GLU A 267 5.59 41.91 -26.83
C GLU A 267 4.97 40.92 -25.83
N GLU A 268 5.07 41.20 -24.52
CA GLU A 268 4.40 40.40 -23.48
C GLU A 268 2.88 40.40 -23.66
N ALA A 269 2.28 41.56 -23.97
CA ALA A 269 0.85 41.68 -24.22
C ALA A 269 0.42 40.81 -25.41
N VAL A 270 1.22 40.81 -26.49
CA VAL A 270 0.98 39.96 -27.67
C VAL A 270 1.12 38.47 -27.33
N VAL A 271 2.14 38.06 -26.57
CA VAL A 271 2.32 36.67 -26.14
C VAL A 271 1.12 36.17 -25.31
N ARG A 272 0.66 36.96 -24.34
CA ARG A 272 -0.48 36.59 -23.49
C ARG A 272 -1.76 36.43 -24.30
N GLU A 273 -2.01 37.31 -25.27
CA GLU A 273 -3.18 37.19 -26.14
C GLU A 273 -3.09 35.98 -27.07
N LEU A 274 -1.90 35.66 -27.59
CA LEU A 274 -1.69 34.43 -28.36
C LEU A 274 -1.95 33.17 -27.54
N GLU A 275 -1.49 33.11 -26.28
CA GLU A 275 -1.77 31.98 -25.39
C GLU A 275 -3.26 31.84 -25.10
N ARG A 276 -3.95 32.97 -24.87
CA ARG A 276 -5.40 32.99 -24.64
C ARG A 276 -6.17 32.50 -25.87
N LEU A 277 -5.79 32.96 -27.05
CA LEU A 277 -6.38 32.53 -28.31
C LEU A 277 -6.11 31.05 -28.59
N ALA A 278 -4.88 30.57 -28.37
CA ALA A 278 -4.53 29.17 -28.54
C ALA A 278 -5.38 28.25 -27.66
N ARG A 279 -5.61 28.63 -26.39
CA ARG A 279 -6.50 27.90 -25.48
C ARG A 279 -7.96 27.92 -25.94
N ALA A 280 -8.45 29.06 -26.43
CA ALA A 280 -9.83 29.19 -26.88
C ALA A 280 -10.12 28.45 -28.19
N LEU A 281 -9.09 28.26 -29.03
CA LEU A 281 -9.23 27.69 -30.37
C LEU A 281 -8.87 26.21 -30.46
N GLU A 282 -8.25 25.64 -29.41
CA GLU A 282 -7.85 24.21 -29.35
C GLU A 282 -7.14 23.76 -30.65
N ASP A 283 -6.09 24.50 -31.05
CA ASP A 283 -5.28 24.27 -32.25
C ASP A 283 -6.00 24.36 -33.61
N ARG A 284 -7.22 24.92 -33.66
CA ARG A 284 -7.89 25.19 -34.94
C ARG A 284 -7.15 26.29 -35.73
N PRO A 285 -6.98 26.14 -37.05
CA PRO A 285 -6.34 27.16 -37.88
C PRO A 285 -7.20 28.42 -37.99
N VAL A 286 -6.56 29.59 -37.95
CA VAL A 286 -7.21 30.90 -38.07
C VAL A 286 -6.57 31.69 -39.21
N GLU A 287 -7.39 32.46 -39.93
CA GLU A 287 -6.92 33.40 -40.95
C GLU A 287 -6.00 34.46 -40.32
N LEU A 288 -4.88 34.75 -41.00
CA LEU A 288 -3.87 35.68 -40.50
C LEU A 288 -4.45 37.07 -40.21
N SER A 289 -5.34 37.59 -41.07
CA SER A 289 -6.05 38.86 -40.85
C SER A 289 -6.82 38.87 -39.53
N ARG A 290 -7.59 37.82 -39.26
CA ARG A 290 -8.36 37.68 -38.02
C ARG A 290 -7.47 37.59 -36.79
N LEU A 291 -6.33 36.90 -36.89
CA LEU A 291 -5.36 36.81 -35.81
C LEU A 291 -4.78 38.19 -35.48
N ILE A 292 -4.34 38.94 -36.50
CA ILE A 292 -3.78 40.28 -36.33
C ILE A 292 -4.82 41.24 -35.72
N GLU A 293 -6.06 41.23 -36.22
CA GLU A 293 -7.13 42.07 -35.69
C GLU A 293 -7.53 41.72 -34.24
N ALA A 294 -7.53 40.43 -33.90
CA ALA A 294 -7.84 39.98 -32.54
C ALA A 294 -6.76 40.45 -31.55
N VAL A 295 -5.48 40.29 -31.93
CA VAL A 295 -4.35 40.73 -31.13
C VAL A 295 -4.31 42.26 -31.03
N SER A 296 -4.49 42.98 -32.14
CA SER A 296 -4.57 44.46 -32.18
C SER A 296 -5.63 45.00 -31.23
N ARG A 297 -6.87 44.50 -31.31
CA ARG A 297 -7.99 44.95 -30.47
C ARG A 297 -7.77 44.65 -28.98
N LYS A 298 -7.17 43.52 -28.64
CA LYS A 298 -7.03 43.07 -27.24
C LYS A 298 -5.78 43.60 -26.56
N ALA A 299 -4.68 43.76 -27.30
CA ALA A 299 -3.46 44.38 -26.80
C ALA A 299 -3.50 45.92 -26.87
N GLY A 300 -4.50 46.52 -27.54
CA GLY A 300 -4.62 47.98 -27.68
C GLY A 300 -3.58 48.58 -28.63
N LEU A 301 -3.17 47.83 -29.65
CA LEU A 301 -2.07 48.19 -30.55
C LEU A 301 -2.61 48.44 -31.97
N PRO A 302 -1.99 49.37 -32.74
CA PRO A 302 -2.28 49.50 -34.17
C PRO A 302 -2.08 48.18 -34.92
N ILE A 303 -2.84 47.96 -35.99
CA ILE A 303 -2.83 46.69 -36.76
C ILE A 303 -1.42 46.37 -37.28
N GLU A 304 -0.71 47.39 -37.79
CA GLU A 304 0.64 47.27 -38.33
C GLU A 304 1.63 46.88 -37.21
N ARG A 305 1.45 47.47 -36.02
CA ARG A 305 2.28 47.17 -34.85
C ARG A 305 2.01 45.76 -34.34
N ALA A 306 0.75 45.32 -34.29
CA ALA A 306 0.38 43.97 -33.92
C ALA A 306 0.96 42.93 -34.89
N ALA A 307 0.87 43.18 -36.20
CA ALA A 307 1.47 42.31 -37.23
C ALA A 307 3.00 42.21 -37.08
N TYR A 308 3.68 43.35 -36.86
CA TYR A 308 5.12 43.37 -36.63
C TYR A 308 5.51 42.60 -35.35
N LEU A 309 4.80 42.84 -34.24
CA LEU A 309 5.10 42.16 -32.98
C LEU A 309 4.80 40.66 -33.04
N LEU A 310 3.81 40.22 -33.81
CA LEU A 310 3.59 38.79 -34.08
C LEU A 310 4.82 38.16 -34.73
N TYR A 311 5.41 38.81 -35.73
CA TYR A 311 6.67 38.36 -36.33
C TYR A 311 7.83 38.39 -35.33
N VAL A 312 7.98 39.46 -34.53
CA VAL A 312 9.09 39.58 -33.56
C VAL A 312 8.98 38.50 -32.48
N VAL A 313 7.79 38.26 -31.94
CA VAL A 313 7.51 37.25 -30.92
C VAL A 313 7.71 35.83 -31.47
N GLU A 314 7.33 35.58 -32.71
CA GLU A 314 7.57 34.31 -33.42
C GLU A 314 9.06 34.08 -33.70
N LYS A 315 9.76 35.10 -34.22
CA LYS A 315 11.20 35.09 -34.46
C LYS A 315 12.00 34.90 -33.17
N LYS A 316 11.59 35.52 -32.07
CA LYS A 316 12.16 35.30 -30.73
C LYS A 316 11.74 33.93 -30.15
N GLY A 317 10.89 33.15 -30.80
CA GLY A 317 10.51 31.80 -30.38
C GLY A 317 9.56 31.73 -29.17
N PHE A 318 8.93 32.84 -28.79
CA PHE A 318 7.93 32.88 -27.73
C PHE A 318 6.55 32.40 -28.22
N ALA A 319 6.29 32.49 -29.52
CA ALA A 319 5.15 31.87 -30.19
C ALA A 319 5.61 31.07 -31.42
N ARG A 320 4.81 30.08 -31.85
CA ARG A 320 4.99 29.41 -33.14
C ARG A 320 3.75 29.62 -33.98
N LEU A 321 3.92 30.26 -35.14
CA LEU A 321 2.84 30.48 -36.09
C LEU A 321 3.05 29.54 -37.28
N HIS A 322 2.05 28.71 -37.57
CA HIS A 322 2.09 27.80 -38.71
C HIS A 322 1.33 28.42 -39.88
N VAL A 323 2.02 28.65 -41.00
CA VAL A 323 1.41 29.21 -42.21
C VAL A 323 0.90 28.07 -43.08
N ARG A 324 -0.41 28.09 -43.38
CA ARG A 324 -1.04 27.19 -44.35
C ARG A 324 -1.49 28.00 -45.56
N LEU A 325 -0.85 27.77 -46.70
CA LEU A 325 -1.27 28.37 -47.97
C LEU A 325 -2.43 27.56 -48.55
N ARG A 326 -3.51 28.25 -48.95
CA ARG A 326 -4.59 27.68 -49.76
C ARG A 326 -4.54 28.41 -51.10
N ALA A 327 -4.36 27.64 -52.17
CA ALA A 327 -4.42 28.11 -53.54
C ALA A 327 -5.87 28.19 -54.01
#